data_AF-A0A6B2LKE1-F1
#
_entry.id   AF-A0A6B2LKE1-F1
#
_cell.length_a   1.000
_cell.length_b   1.000
_cell.length_c   1.000
_cell.angle_alpha   90.00
_cell.angle_beta   90.00
_cell.angle_gamma   90.00
#
_symmetry.space_group_name_H-M   'P 1'
#
loop_
_entity.id
_entity.type
_entity.pdbx_description
1 polymer ?
#
loop_
_entity_poly.entity_id
_entity_poly.type
_entity_poly.pdbx_seq_one_letter_code
_entity_poly.pdbx_strand_id
1 'polypeptide(L)'
;MSFESESEAIQDLFGFILSPAEEQFSKIDKLYASPQPPKNISPREGIPLAYKSIFWPISCMKTLSLAHSPFPSGFYEDTTKKMTYSINRVYAHLIETDLKRTFPNHPAFKTPQVLDSLRRILRAYSVRNTLVGYCQSLNFIAGSLLILMEEKKVFKMLCYLVEYIIPDYFNRSMVGLH
;
A
#
# COMPACT_ATOMS: atom_id res chain seq x y z
N MET A 1 -8.72 -20.91 -9.79
CA MET A 1 -9.14 -19.62 -9.22
C MET A 1 -9.46 -18.72 -10.39
N SER A 2 -10.74 -18.40 -10.60
CA SER A 2 -11.25 -17.70 -11.77
C SER A 2 -10.98 -16.19 -11.69
N PHE A 3 -10.84 -15.56 -12.87
CA PHE A 3 -10.68 -14.11 -13.07
C PHE A 3 -11.68 -13.22 -12.28
N GLU A 4 -12.85 -13.76 -11.96
CA GLU A 4 -13.87 -13.09 -11.12
C GLU A 4 -13.35 -12.78 -9.71
N SER A 5 -12.54 -13.67 -9.12
CA SER A 5 -11.97 -13.48 -7.79
C SER A 5 -10.90 -12.39 -7.71
N GLU A 6 -10.20 -12.12 -8.82
CA GLU A 6 -9.21 -11.04 -8.90
C GLU A 6 -9.88 -9.67 -9.07
N SER A 7 -10.92 -9.60 -9.91
CA SER A 7 -11.70 -8.36 -10.11
C SER A 7 -12.40 -7.91 -8.82
N GLU A 8 -13.10 -8.83 -8.13
CA GLU A 8 -13.81 -8.52 -6.88
C GLU A 8 -12.83 -8.03 -5.81
N ALA A 9 -11.64 -8.62 -5.75
CA ALA A 9 -10.68 -8.26 -4.75
C ALA A 9 -9.91 -6.96 -5.05
N ILE A 10 -9.76 -6.61 -6.33
CA ILE A 10 -9.33 -5.27 -6.74
C ILE A 10 -10.37 -4.24 -6.31
N GLN A 11 -11.67 -4.52 -6.51
CA GLN A 11 -12.76 -3.65 -6.05
C GLN A 11 -12.81 -3.52 -4.52
N ASP A 12 -12.62 -4.59 -3.77
CA ASP A 12 -12.54 -4.55 -2.31
C ASP A 12 -11.31 -3.77 -1.81
N LEU A 13 -10.17 -3.92 -2.50
CA LEU A 13 -8.96 -3.14 -2.22
C LEU A 13 -9.18 -1.65 -2.53
N PHE A 14 -9.83 -1.32 -3.65
CA PHE A 14 -10.24 0.06 -3.96
C PHE A 14 -11.19 0.60 -2.91
N GLY A 15 -12.23 -0.15 -2.53
CA GLY A 15 -13.17 0.24 -1.49
C GLY A 15 -12.49 0.48 -0.15
N PHE A 16 -11.47 -0.30 0.18
CA PHE A 16 -10.64 -0.07 1.36
C PHE A 16 -9.74 1.17 1.22
N ILE A 17 -8.96 1.27 0.14
CA ILE A 17 -8.03 2.39 -0.12
C ILE A 17 -8.76 3.73 -0.20
N LEU A 18 -9.94 3.75 -0.82
CA LEU A 18 -10.76 4.94 -1.00
C LEU A 18 -11.65 5.24 0.22
N SER A 19 -11.79 4.31 1.17
CA SER A 19 -12.55 4.58 2.40
C SER A 19 -11.83 5.61 3.30
N PRO A 20 -12.58 6.40 4.08
CA PRO A 20 -11.99 7.33 5.05
C PRO A 20 -11.03 6.62 6.00
N ALA A 21 -9.97 7.31 6.44
CA ALA A 21 -8.96 6.74 7.33
C ALA A 21 -9.56 6.11 8.61
N GLU A 22 -10.61 6.70 9.19
CA GLU A 22 -11.34 6.17 10.35
C GLU A 22 -12.00 4.82 10.08
N GLU A 23 -12.52 4.62 8.88
CA GLU A 23 -13.13 3.36 8.47
C GLU A 23 -12.05 2.30 8.19
N GLN A 24 -10.93 2.70 7.58
CA GLN A 24 -9.76 1.84 7.42
C GLN A 24 -9.27 1.34 8.79
N PHE A 25 -9.23 2.23 9.79
CA PHE A 25 -8.87 1.88 11.16
C PHE A 25 -9.85 0.94 11.83
N SER A 26 -11.16 1.20 11.77
CA SER A 26 -12.12 0.28 12.37
C SER A 26 -12.01 -1.12 11.77
N LYS A 27 -11.75 -1.22 10.46
CA LYS A 27 -11.51 -2.50 9.77
C LYS A 27 -10.23 -3.17 10.26
N ILE A 28 -9.15 -2.41 10.42
CA ILE A 28 -7.86 -2.90 10.95
C ILE A 28 -7.98 -3.32 12.43
N ASP A 29 -8.55 -2.48 13.28
CA ASP A 29 -8.69 -2.75 14.72
C ASP A 29 -9.58 -3.96 14.98
N LYS A 30 -10.68 -4.12 14.24
CA LYS A 30 -11.51 -5.33 14.29
C LYS A 30 -10.71 -6.58 13.91
N LEU A 31 -9.77 -6.46 12.97
CA LEU A 31 -8.89 -7.56 12.60
C LEU A 31 -7.93 -7.94 13.73
N TYR A 32 -7.29 -6.96 14.35
CA TYR A 32 -6.34 -7.17 15.46
C TYR A 32 -7.03 -7.64 16.75
N ALA A 33 -8.27 -7.22 16.96
CA ALA A 33 -9.10 -7.67 18.09
C ALA A 33 -9.65 -9.09 17.91
N SER A 34 -9.68 -9.62 16.68
CA SER A 34 -10.09 -11.01 16.44
C SER A 34 -8.90 -11.97 16.60
N PRO A 35 -9.02 -12.97 17.50
CA PRO A 35 -7.93 -13.90 17.79
C PRO A 35 -7.73 -14.89 16.64
N GLN A 36 -6.73 -14.62 15.80
CA GLN A 36 -6.31 -15.44 14.65
C GLN A 36 -7.36 -15.55 13.52
N PRO A 37 -6.93 -15.60 12.23
CA PRO A 37 -7.85 -15.95 11.16
C PRO A 37 -8.49 -17.32 11.49
N PRO A 38 -9.81 -17.49 11.32
CA PRO A 38 -10.47 -18.75 11.60
C PRO A 38 -9.76 -19.86 10.82
N LYS A 39 -9.35 -20.92 11.51
CA LYS A 39 -8.53 -22.01 10.94
C LYS A 39 -9.21 -22.75 9.78
N ASN A 40 -10.52 -22.55 9.60
CA ASN A 40 -11.35 -23.09 8.54
C ASN A 40 -12.06 -21.96 7.79
N ILE A 41 -11.35 -21.21 6.95
CA ILE A 41 -12.02 -20.38 5.93
C ILE A 41 -12.36 -21.33 4.79
N SER A 42 -13.63 -21.73 4.71
CA SER A 42 -14.15 -22.47 3.56
C SER A 42 -13.98 -21.61 2.30
N PRO A 43 -13.44 -22.13 1.18
CA PRO A 43 -13.36 -21.41 -0.09
C PRO A 43 -14.71 -20.90 -0.60
N ARG A 44 -15.82 -21.44 -0.08
CA ARG A 44 -17.19 -21.08 -0.46
C ARG A 44 -17.84 -20.00 0.39
N GLU A 45 -17.32 -19.71 1.58
CA GLU A 45 -17.93 -18.75 2.52
C GLU A 45 -17.35 -17.34 2.39
N GLY A 46 -16.30 -17.17 1.59
CA GLY A 46 -15.66 -15.89 1.38
C GLY A 46 -14.84 -15.43 2.60
N ILE A 47 -13.74 -14.74 2.33
CA ILE A 47 -12.98 -14.07 3.39
C ILE A 47 -13.86 -12.89 3.88
N PRO A 48 -14.06 -12.68 5.20
CA PRO A 48 -14.84 -11.54 5.67
C PRO A 48 -14.18 -10.22 5.25
N LEU A 49 -14.97 -9.18 4.95
CA LEU A 49 -14.50 -7.93 4.32
C LEU A 49 -13.30 -7.28 5.05
N ALA A 50 -13.29 -7.30 6.38
CA ALA A 50 -12.18 -6.79 7.20
C ALA A 50 -10.87 -7.58 7.00
N TYR A 51 -10.99 -8.89 6.77
CA TYR A 51 -9.86 -9.72 6.38
C TYR A 51 -9.53 -9.51 4.90
N LYS A 52 -10.49 -9.37 3.98
CA LYS A 52 -10.20 -9.19 2.53
C LYS A 52 -9.26 -8.01 2.25
N SER A 53 -9.47 -6.87 2.91
CA SER A 53 -8.59 -5.69 2.77
C SER A 53 -7.13 -5.93 3.17
N ILE A 54 -6.84 -7.00 3.91
CA ILE A 54 -5.54 -7.31 4.52
C ILE A 54 -4.96 -8.63 3.97
N PHE A 55 -5.80 -9.64 3.88
CA PHE A 55 -5.53 -10.96 3.32
C PHE A 55 -5.30 -10.87 1.81
N TRP A 56 -5.98 -9.98 1.10
CA TRP A 56 -5.79 -9.88 -0.34
C TRP A 56 -4.44 -9.25 -0.72
N PRO A 57 -3.93 -8.18 -0.10
CA PRO A 57 -2.54 -7.77 -0.31
C PRO A 57 -1.52 -8.90 -0.07
N ILE A 58 -1.76 -9.75 0.93
CA ILE A 58 -0.94 -10.94 1.21
C ILE A 58 -1.12 -12.04 0.14
N SER A 59 -2.35 -12.29 -0.31
CA SER A 59 -2.66 -13.21 -1.41
C SER A 59 -2.12 -12.70 -2.75
N CYS A 60 -2.23 -11.41 -3.06
CA CYS A 60 -1.58 -10.71 -4.17
C CYS A 60 -0.07 -10.91 -4.10
N MET A 61 0.56 -10.80 -2.94
CA MET A 61 1.98 -11.13 -2.80
C MET A 61 2.27 -12.62 -3.02
N LYS A 62 1.38 -13.52 -2.59
CA LYS A 62 1.53 -14.96 -2.82
C LYS A 62 1.39 -15.28 -4.32
N THR A 63 0.48 -14.61 -5.02
CA THR A 63 0.33 -14.65 -6.48
C THR A 63 1.53 -14.01 -7.18
N LEU A 64 2.02 -12.85 -6.75
CA LEU A 64 3.26 -12.21 -7.25
C LEU A 64 4.53 -13.02 -6.95
N SER A 65 4.53 -13.81 -5.88
CA SER A 65 5.63 -14.69 -5.50
C SER A 65 5.56 -16.04 -6.24
N LEU A 66 4.37 -16.48 -6.67
CA LEU A 66 4.16 -17.70 -7.45
C LEU A 66 4.19 -17.43 -8.97
N ALA A 67 3.83 -16.23 -9.39
CA ALA A 67 3.87 -15.73 -10.75
C ALA A 67 4.86 -14.56 -10.80
N HIS A 68 6.11 -14.84 -11.17
CA HIS A 68 7.14 -13.89 -11.60
C HIS A 68 6.88 -12.41 -11.23
N SER A 69 7.18 -12.03 -9.98
CA SER A 69 7.23 -10.61 -9.59
C SER A 69 7.92 -9.80 -10.69
N PRO A 70 7.29 -8.75 -11.25
CA PRO A 70 7.88 -7.96 -12.32
C PRO A 70 9.14 -7.21 -11.84
N PHE A 71 9.34 -7.16 -10.52
CA PHE A 71 10.48 -6.52 -9.90
C PHE A 71 11.63 -7.51 -9.65
N PRO A 72 12.87 -7.16 -10.05
CA PRO A 72 14.04 -8.00 -9.85
C PRO A 72 14.43 -8.14 -8.37
N SER A 73 15.30 -9.10 -8.08
CA SER A 73 16.00 -9.15 -6.79
C SER A 73 16.80 -7.85 -6.58
N GLY A 74 16.82 -7.32 -5.35
CA GLY A 74 17.50 -6.05 -5.05
C GLY A 74 16.75 -4.77 -5.45
N PHE A 75 15.55 -4.88 -6.04
CA PHE A 75 14.78 -3.73 -6.54
C PHE A 75 14.57 -2.61 -5.50
N TYR A 76 14.34 -2.98 -4.23
CA TYR A 76 14.16 -2.00 -3.16
C TYR A 76 15.48 -1.32 -2.80
N GLU A 77 16.54 -2.10 -2.65
CA GLU A 77 17.89 -1.63 -2.34
C GLU A 77 18.42 -0.69 -3.43
N ASP A 78 18.18 -1.01 -4.69
CA ASP A 78 18.61 -0.17 -5.81
C ASP A 78 17.83 1.13 -5.86
N THR A 79 16.52 1.10 -5.58
CA THR A 79 15.69 2.31 -5.56
C THR A 79 16.05 3.21 -4.38
N THR A 80 16.26 2.64 -3.20
CA THR A 80 16.67 3.40 -2.00
C THR A 80 18.07 3.99 -2.16
N LYS A 81 19.00 3.31 -2.84
CA LYS A 81 20.28 3.90 -3.25
C LYS A 81 20.06 5.08 -4.19
N LYS A 82 19.25 4.93 -5.25
CA LYS A 82 18.92 6.03 -6.17
C LYS A 82 18.32 7.24 -5.46
N MET A 83 17.46 7.00 -4.48
CA MET A 83 16.84 8.05 -3.66
C MET A 83 17.86 8.95 -2.95
N THR A 84 19.05 8.46 -2.61
CA THR A 84 20.07 9.26 -1.91
C THR A 84 20.55 10.47 -2.71
N TYR A 85 20.49 10.42 -4.04
CA TYR A 85 20.95 11.50 -4.92
C TYR A 85 19.86 12.07 -5.84
N SER A 86 18.70 11.42 -5.97
CA SER A 86 17.64 11.84 -6.90
C SER A 86 16.35 12.33 -6.24
N ILE A 87 16.32 12.45 -4.90
CA ILE A 87 15.08 12.84 -4.22
C ILE A 87 14.68 14.28 -4.55
N ASN A 88 13.44 14.48 -4.98
CA ASN A 88 12.87 15.79 -5.21
C ASN A 88 12.56 16.46 -3.85
N ARG A 89 13.07 17.68 -3.61
CA ARG A 89 12.89 18.39 -2.33
C ARG A 89 11.42 18.72 -2.04
N VAL A 90 10.61 18.98 -3.06
CA VAL A 90 9.17 19.24 -2.91
C VAL A 90 8.48 17.99 -2.38
N TYR A 91 8.71 16.83 -3.01
CA TYR A 91 8.14 15.56 -2.54
C TYR A 91 8.65 15.19 -1.14
N ALA A 92 9.94 15.41 -0.84
CA ALA A 92 10.47 15.17 0.50
C ALA A 92 9.73 16.00 1.56
N HIS A 93 9.46 17.28 1.30
CA HIS A 93 8.73 18.16 2.21
C HIS A 93 7.26 17.73 2.40
N LEU A 94 6.57 17.40 1.30
CA LEU A 94 5.19 16.90 1.35
C LEU A 94 5.11 15.60 2.14
N ILE A 95 6.02 14.66 1.91
CA ILE A 95 6.10 13.40 2.65
C ILE A 95 6.29 13.68 4.15
N GLU A 96 7.23 14.53 4.57
CA GLU A 96 7.43 14.83 6.00
C GLU A 96 6.18 15.41 6.67
N THR A 97 5.45 16.26 5.94
CA THR A 97 4.19 16.84 6.42
C THR A 97 3.13 15.74 6.60
N ASP A 98 3.07 14.82 5.63
CA ASP A 98 2.07 13.76 5.59
C ASP A 98 2.33 12.65 6.61
N LEU A 99 3.60 12.34 6.92
CA LEU A 99 3.95 11.36 7.94
C LEU A 99 3.30 11.67 9.30
N LYS A 100 3.27 12.95 9.70
CA LYS A 100 2.72 13.37 11.01
C LYS A 100 1.21 13.23 11.12
N ARG A 101 0.52 13.30 9.98
CA ARG A 101 -0.95 13.19 9.88
C ARG A 101 -1.40 11.84 9.32
N THR A 102 -0.46 10.96 8.97
CA THR A 102 -0.77 9.59 8.57
C THR A 102 -1.05 8.81 9.83
N PHE A 103 -2.32 8.53 10.03
CA PHE A 103 -2.80 7.67 11.10
C PHE A 103 -2.36 8.11 12.52
N PRO A 104 -2.58 9.38 12.93
CA PRO A 104 -1.98 9.96 14.14
C PRO A 104 -2.40 9.27 15.44
N ASN A 105 -3.58 8.64 15.44
CA ASN A 105 -4.13 7.97 16.62
C ASN A 105 -3.69 6.50 16.74
N HIS A 106 -3.13 5.91 15.67
CA HIS A 106 -2.80 4.49 15.64
C HIS A 106 -1.49 4.19 16.38
N PRO A 107 -1.45 3.23 17.33
CA PRO A 107 -0.27 2.97 18.15
C PRO A 107 1.01 2.71 17.35
N ALA A 108 0.93 1.97 16.24
CA ALA A 108 2.09 1.68 15.40
C ALA A 108 2.77 2.95 14.84
N PHE A 109 1.99 3.98 14.51
CA PHE A 109 2.48 5.24 13.93
C PHE A 109 3.02 6.22 14.99
N LYS A 110 3.00 5.84 16.27
CA LYS A 110 3.69 6.56 17.35
C LYS A 110 5.15 6.14 17.49
N THR A 111 5.58 5.09 16.78
CA THR A 111 6.96 4.59 16.81
C THR A 111 7.80 5.25 15.71
N PRO A 112 9.01 5.77 16.03
CA PRO A 112 9.91 6.33 15.02
C PRO A 112 10.24 5.34 13.90
N GLN A 113 10.33 4.05 14.22
CA GLN A 113 10.68 2.99 13.28
C GLN A 113 9.67 2.88 12.14
N VAL A 114 8.36 2.87 12.44
CA VAL A 114 7.30 2.79 11.43
C VAL A 114 7.25 4.07 10.58
N LEU A 115 7.39 5.24 11.21
CA LEU A 115 7.46 6.51 10.47
C LEU A 115 8.67 6.59 9.55
N ASP A 116 9.82 6.09 9.99
CA ASP A 116 11.04 6.02 9.20
C ASP A 116 10.90 5.05 8.02
N SER A 117 10.25 3.91 8.24
CA SER A 117 9.90 2.96 7.18
C SER A 117 8.97 3.58 6.15
N LEU A 118 7.88 4.21 6.59
CA LEU A 118 6.94 4.90 5.71
C LEU A 118 7.63 5.99 4.90
N ARG A 119 8.51 6.78 5.54
CA ARG A 119 9.32 7.80 4.87
C ARG A 119 10.17 7.20 3.75
N ARG A 120 10.91 6.12 4.03
CA ARG A 120 11.79 5.47 3.04
C ARG A 120 10.98 4.94 1.86
N ILE A 121 9.85 4.28 2.11
CA ILE A 121 8.97 3.74 1.07
C ILE A 121 8.47 4.85 0.14
N LEU A 122 7.89 5.92 0.71
CA LEU A 122 7.27 6.99 -0.09
C LEU A 122 8.31 7.76 -0.89
N ARG A 123 9.48 8.04 -0.30
CA ARG A 123 10.58 8.70 -1.00
C ARG A 123 11.14 7.81 -2.11
N ALA A 124 11.36 6.52 -1.84
CA ALA A 124 11.80 5.57 -2.86
C ALA A 124 10.80 5.50 -4.02
N TYR A 125 9.49 5.45 -3.71
CA TYR A 125 8.44 5.43 -4.73
C TYR A 125 8.46 6.69 -5.61
N SER A 126 8.59 7.87 -5.00
CA SER A 126 8.62 9.15 -5.73
C SER A 126 9.77 9.27 -6.73
N VAL A 127 10.86 8.51 -6.50
CA VAL A 127 12.02 8.43 -7.39
C VAL A 127 11.86 7.29 -8.41
N ARG A 128 11.18 6.21 -8.05
CA ARG A 128 10.90 5.06 -8.92
C ARG A 128 9.99 5.44 -10.09
N ASN A 129 8.95 6.22 -9.82
CA ASN A 129 7.99 6.68 -10.82
C ASN A 129 7.84 8.19 -10.70
N THR A 130 8.68 8.94 -11.43
CA THR A 130 8.69 10.40 -11.39
C THR A 130 7.48 11.04 -12.10
N LEU A 131 6.79 10.30 -12.98
CA LEU A 131 5.56 10.75 -13.64
C LEU A 131 4.43 10.93 -12.63
N VAL A 132 4.26 9.95 -11.74
CA VAL A 132 3.36 10.06 -10.59
C VAL A 132 3.99 10.99 -9.55
N GLY A 133 5.22 10.68 -9.15
CA GLY A 133 5.94 11.33 -8.06
C GLY A 133 5.34 10.93 -6.71
N TYR A 134 5.05 11.93 -5.88
CA TYR A 134 4.32 11.75 -4.63
C TYR A 134 2.99 12.49 -4.67
N CYS A 135 1.92 11.82 -4.23
CA CYS A 135 0.63 12.44 -3.94
C CYS A 135 0.09 11.92 -2.58
N GLN A 136 -0.77 12.73 -1.96
CA GLN A 136 -1.30 12.53 -0.60
C GLN A 136 -2.13 11.25 -0.40
N SER A 137 -2.53 10.53 -1.43
CA SER A 137 -3.17 9.22 -1.24
C SER A 137 -2.15 8.12 -0.93
N LEU A 138 -0.89 8.29 -1.33
CA LEU A 138 0.13 7.25 -1.22
C LEU A 138 0.56 6.96 0.23
N ASN A 139 0.60 7.97 1.11
CA ASN A 139 0.96 7.76 2.52
C ASN A 139 -0.06 6.90 3.27
N PHE A 140 -1.35 7.01 2.94
CA PHE A 140 -2.37 6.16 3.54
C PHE A 140 -2.27 4.73 3.01
N ILE A 141 -2.11 4.53 1.69
CA ILE A 141 -1.92 3.20 1.10
C ILE A 141 -0.69 2.51 1.69
N ALA A 142 0.47 3.17 1.64
CA ALA A 142 1.71 2.64 2.16
C ALA A 142 1.63 2.41 3.68
N GLY A 143 1.01 3.34 4.42
CA GLY A 143 0.82 3.21 5.86
C GLY A 143 -0.04 1.99 6.24
N SER A 144 -1.17 1.78 5.55
CA SER A 144 -2.04 0.62 5.79
C SER A 144 -1.32 -0.69 5.49
N LEU A 145 -0.55 -0.74 4.39
CA LEU A 145 0.26 -1.92 4.06
C LEU A 145 1.36 -2.17 5.11
N LEU A 146 1.97 -1.11 5.66
CA LEU A 146 3.06 -1.20 6.63
C LEU A 146 2.63 -1.73 8.01
N ILE A 147 1.34 -1.64 8.33
CA ILE A 147 0.78 -2.32 9.50
C ILE A 147 0.82 -3.85 9.31
N LEU A 148 0.75 -4.33 8.05
CA LEU A 148 0.51 -5.73 7.72
C LEU A 148 1.76 -6.49 7.31
N MET A 149 2.77 -5.79 6.78
CA MET A 149 3.95 -6.41 6.19
C MET A 149 5.20 -5.56 6.35
N GLU A 150 6.35 -6.20 6.14
CA GLU A 150 7.65 -5.53 6.22
C GLU A 150 7.87 -4.52 5.08
N GLU A 151 8.69 -3.51 5.37
CA GLU A 151 8.98 -2.36 4.50
C GLU A 151 9.26 -2.72 3.04
N LYS A 152 10.11 -3.72 2.79
CA LYS A 152 10.51 -4.14 1.42
C LYS A 152 9.32 -4.68 0.63
N LYS A 153 8.42 -5.40 1.30
CA LYS A 153 7.21 -5.96 0.69
C LYS A 153 6.19 -4.85 0.41
N VAL A 154 6.02 -3.92 1.35
CA VAL A 154 5.17 -2.73 1.15
C VAL A 154 5.61 -1.96 -0.08
N PHE A 155 6.90 -1.69 -0.24
CA PHE A 155 7.40 -0.93 -1.39
C PHE A 155 7.05 -1.60 -2.72
N LYS A 156 7.30 -2.92 -2.85
CA LYS A 156 6.96 -3.67 -4.07
C LYS A 156 5.45 -3.66 -4.33
N MET A 157 4.65 -3.84 -3.28
CA MET A 157 3.20 -3.82 -3.38
C MET A 157 2.68 -2.44 -3.80
N LEU A 158 3.20 -1.37 -3.21
CA LEU A 158 2.86 0.00 -3.59
C LEU A 158 3.16 0.27 -5.07
N CYS A 159 4.35 -0.14 -5.54
CA CYS A 159 4.71 -0.03 -6.96
C CYS A 159 3.75 -0.81 -7.84
N TYR A 160 3.45 -2.06 -7.47
CA TYR A 160 2.56 -2.90 -8.24
C TYR A 160 1.15 -2.31 -8.35
N LEU A 161 0.60 -1.86 -7.21
CA LEU A 161 -0.72 -1.25 -7.16
C LEU A 161 -0.77 -0.04 -8.08
N VAL A 162 0.10 0.94 -7.85
CA VAL A 162 0.03 2.20 -8.57
C VAL A 162 0.38 2.05 -10.05
N GLU A 163 1.29 1.14 -10.42
CA GLU A 163 1.75 1.03 -11.81
C GLU A 163 0.94 0.04 -12.66
N TYR A 164 0.32 -0.98 -12.05
CA TYR A 164 -0.30 -2.09 -12.80
C TYR A 164 -1.77 -2.29 -12.48
N ILE A 165 -2.21 -2.06 -11.24
CA ILE A 165 -3.61 -2.28 -10.87
C ILE A 165 -4.43 -1.02 -11.08
N ILE A 166 -3.88 0.13 -10.68
CA ILE A 166 -4.62 1.41 -10.63
C ILE A 166 -3.86 2.56 -11.31
N PRO A 167 -3.25 2.35 -12.50
CA PRO A 167 -2.42 3.37 -13.15
C PRO A 167 -3.21 4.64 -13.44
N ASP A 168 -4.45 4.54 -13.90
CA ASP A 168 -5.26 5.70 -14.30
C ASP A 168 -5.66 6.60 -13.13
N TYR A 169 -5.72 6.08 -11.91
CA TYR A 169 -6.02 6.86 -10.72
C TYR A 169 -4.88 7.83 -10.35
N PHE A 170 -3.64 7.44 -10.68
CA PHE A 170 -2.43 8.18 -10.34
C PHE A 170 -1.73 8.84 -11.52
N ASN A 171 -2.12 8.47 -12.75
CA ASN A 171 -1.61 9.10 -13.95
C ASN A 171 -2.19 10.52 -14.06
N ARG A 172 -1.33 11.51 -14.29
CA ARG A 172 -1.68 12.95 -14.28
C ARG A 172 -2.48 13.39 -15.52
N SER A 173 -3.43 12.61 -15.98
CA SER A 173 -4.44 13.08 -16.93
C SER A 173 -5.71 13.51 -16.20
N MET A 174 -5.60 14.60 -15.43
CA MET A 174 -6.71 15.56 -15.40
C MET A 174 -6.59 16.45 -16.64
N VAL A 175 -6.82 15.87 -17.81
CA VAL A 175 -7.23 16.63 -19.00
C VAL A 175 -8.75 16.61 -18.99
N GLY A 176 -9.35 17.65 -18.40
CA GLY A 176 -10.80 17.83 -18.45
C GLY A 176 -11.42 18.41 -17.19
N LEU A 177 -11.08 19.66 -16.86
CA LEU A 177 -11.97 20.59 -16.16
C LEU A 177 -11.56 21.99 -16.61
N HIS A 178 -12.00 22.34 -17.82
CA HIS A 178 -12.12 23.69 -18.34
C HIS A 178 -13.60 24.01 -18.46
#